data_AF-A0A8J3Y3D2-F1
#
_entry.id   AF-A0A8J3Y3D2-F1
#
_cell.length_a   1.000
_cell.length_b   1.000
_cell.length_c   1.000
_cell.angle_alpha   90.00
_cell.angle_beta   90.00
_cell.angle_gamma   90.00
#
_symmetry.space_group_name_H-M   'P 1'
#
loop_
_entity.id
_entity.type
_entity.pdbx_description
1 polymer ?
#
loop_
_entity_poly.entity_id
_entity_poly.type
_entity_poly.pdbx_seq_one_letter_code
_entity_poly.pdbx_strand_id
1 'polypeptide(L)'
;MAPRRRVPLPLLLVLGFLVLQALAAPAALMTNDSYRYGRSALQVLGHTREEATERAVRAWCVDQSAEKQRERERSALRFRHRAPRDELARCLHTWRGGLGPVGPRYEAIFDARPGYPLLAAPFVAAFGVSSGLWIASLLCTAAGGWLAYVLLRSVGLAPRFAALGQILFYVTPLGLWGSYPLGEGPAFALTMASLLGAVWLIQRRVAAGATLLAGSLVAGFLVKSSSALLGAAALAAAAVVLLWRHRAARHRGVTVLLGVSAGMLAALVVANQALGWPGAAESLQDTFTRHFYRPDVADPWRRLAELNLNYWTQWLQTQARAPWLLAIMVAAAIGLFRRRPLIAWPVTFVALTGVVTLAAHPFLSQEQRLTAPLWILPVIGLPLLLGRLLPGPAPHPRSAPHQRPAPAATDPAAGPAAAPTVTSDSREPRGTDTGQDRGHGAGVRAVLPGGRQP
;
A
#
# COMPACT_ATOMS: atom_id res chain seq x y z
N MET A 1 12.37 -40.64 -0.97
CA MET A 1 12.66 -39.39 -0.24
C MET A 1 11.54 -38.39 -0.48
N ALA A 2 10.68 -38.16 0.50
CA ALA A 2 9.61 -37.17 0.37
C ALA A 2 10.21 -35.76 0.18
N PRO A 3 9.72 -34.95 -0.77
CA PRO A 3 10.21 -33.59 -0.94
C PRO A 3 9.92 -32.82 0.34
N ARG A 4 10.97 -32.45 1.08
CA ARG A 4 10.88 -31.51 2.20
C ARG A 4 10.16 -30.27 1.68
N ARG A 5 8.91 -30.06 2.10
CA ARG A 5 8.15 -28.83 1.86
C ARG A 5 8.94 -27.69 2.49
N ARG A 6 9.81 -27.04 1.71
CA ARG A 6 10.52 -25.85 2.16
C ARG A 6 9.49 -24.75 2.30
N VAL A 7 9.20 -24.34 3.53
CA VAL A 7 8.40 -23.13 3.77
C VAL A 7 9.06 -22.01 2.98
N PRO A 8 8.33 -21.31 2.09
CA PRO A 8 8.93 -20.28 1.27
C PRO A 8 9.45 -19.16 2.19
N LEU A 9 10.73 -18.80 2.03
CA LEU A 9 11.41 -17.73 2.75
C LEU A 9 10.55 -16.48 3.05
N PRO A 10 9.76 -15.92 2.10
CA PRO A 10 8.95 -14.73 2.39
C PRO A 10 7.87 -14.96 3.46
N LEU A 11 7.36 -16.18 3.65
CA LEU A 11 6.43 -16.49 4.75
C LEU A 11 7.17 -16.55 6.09
N LEU A 12 8.39 -17.09 6.11
CA LEU A 12 9.23 -17.06 7.31
C LEU A 12 9.55 -15.62 7.73
N LEU A 13 9.74 -14.71 6.77
CA LEU A 13 9.94 -13.30 7.05
C LEU A 13 8.69 -12.62 7.62
N VAL A 14 7.50 -12.96 7.10
CA VAL A 14 6.23 -12.52 7.70
C VAL A 14 6.14 -13.01 9.14
N LEU A 15 6.33 -14.30 9.38
CA LEU A 15 6.27 -14.89 10.72
C LEU A 15 7.30 -14.26 11.67
N GLY A 16 8.54 -14.10 11.20
CA GLY A 16 9.60 -13.43 11.98
C GLY A 16 9.23 -12.00 12.33
N PHE A 17 8.67 -11.23 11.39
CA PHE A 17 8.16 -9.89 11.65
C PHE A 17 7.03 -9.89 12.69
N LEU A 18 6.05 -10.79 12.57
CA LEU A 18 4.95 -10.90 13.53
C LEU A 18 5.46 -11.25 14.94
N VAL A 19 6.42 -12.17 15.05
CA VAL A 19 7.05 -12.53 16.34
C VAL A 19 7.81 -11.34 16.93
N LEU A 20 8.62 -10.65 16.13
CA LEU A 20 9.33 -9.45 16.58
C LEU A 20 8.37 -8.35 17.04
N GLN A 21 7.27 -8.16 16.32
CA GLN A 21 6.24 -7.19 16.69
C GLN A 21 5.46 -7.62 17.93
N ALA A 22 5.22 -8.92 18.15
CA ALA A 22 4.63 -9.40 19.40
C ALA A 22 5.55 -9.11 20.60
N LEU A 23 6.87 -9.21 20.44
CA LEU A 23 7.84 -8.81 21.46
C LEU A 23 7.88 -7.29 21.65
N ALA A 24 7.69 -6.52 20.57
CA ALA A 24 7.66 -5.06 20.59
C ALA A 24 6.29 -4.47 20.93
N ALA A 25 5.22 -5.29 21.02
CA ALA A 25 3.83 -4.87 21.19
C ALA A 25 3.62 -3.88 22.36
N PRO A 26 4.32 -4.00 23.50
CA PRO A 26 4.20 -3.01 24.58
C PRO A 26 4.52 -1.57 24.16
N ALA A 27 5.24 -1.34 23.06
CA ALA A 27 5.57 -0.01 22.54
C ALA A 27 4.53 0.55 21.53
N ALA A 28 3.60 -0.25 21.03
CA ALA A 28 2.61 0.14 20.03
C ALA A 28 1.34 0.72 20.69
N LEU A 29 1.50 1.88 21.33
CA LEU A 29 0.47 2.50 22.18
C LEU A 29 -0.70 3.08 21.38
N MET A 30 -1.89 3.04 21.99
CA MET A 30 -3.01 3.85 21.51
C MET A 30 -2.71 5.35 21.58
N THR A 31 -2.90 6.03 20.45
CA THR A 31 -2.92 7.50 20.36
C THR A 31 -4.36 8.02 20.41
N ASN A 32 -4.53 9.35 20.30
CA ASN A 32 -5.87 9.93 20.14
C ASN A 32 -6.56 9.40 18.87
N ASP A 33 -5.82 9.31 17.76
CA ASP A 33 -6.31 8.72 16.50
C ASP A 33 -6.78 7.27 16.72
N SER A 34 -6.01 6.46 17.44
CA SER A 34 -6.37 5.07 17.77
C SER A 34 -7.65 4.99 18.58
N TYR A 35 -7.85 5.91 19.54
CA TYR A 35 -9.10 6.02 20.29
C TYR A 35 -10.30 6.28 19.35
N ARG A 36 -10.15 7.21 18.40
CA ARG A 36 -11.21 7.52 17.42
C ARG A 36 -11.55 6.29 16.57
N TYR A 37 -10.53 5.62 16.05
CA TYR A 37 -10.73 4.40 15.26
C TYR A 37 -11.35 3.27 16.09
N GLY A 38 -10.93 3.11 17.35
CA GLY A 38 -11.50 2.12 18.27
C GLY A 38 -12.97 2.37 18.58
N ARG A 39 -13.33 3.64 18.84
CA ARG A 39 -14.73 4.04 19.02
C ARG A 39 -15.56 3.74 17.78
N SER A 40 -15.08 4.13 16.59
CA SER A 40 -15.81 3.87 15.33
C SER A 40 -15.93 2.37 15.04
N ALA A 41 -14.91 1.57 15.34
CA ALA A 41 -14.97 0.11 15.20
C ALA A 41 -16.02 -0.51 16.13
N LEU A 42 -16.14 -0.02 17.37
CA LEU A 42 -17.20 -0.45 18.30
C LEU A 42 -18.60 -0.06 17.82
N GLN A 43 -18.76 1.13 17.21
CA GLN A 43 -20.03 1.53 16.62
C GLN A 43 -20.42 0.64 15.42
N VAL A 44 -19.44 0.24 14.59
CA VAL A 44 -19.65 -0.76 13.53
C VAL A 44 -20.15 -2.09 14.11
N LEU A 45 -19.71 -2.47 15.31
CA LEU A 45 -20.17 -3.67 16.02
C LEU A 45 -21.55 -3.49 16.70
N GLY A 46 -22.20 -2.34 16.54
CA GLY A 46 -23.54 -2.07 17.05
C GLY A 46 -23.59 -1.39 18.42
N HIS A 47 -22.45 -1.00 19.01
CA HIS A 47 -22.45 -0.24 20.26
C HIS A 47 -22.98 1.18 20.05
N THR A 48 -23.70 1.69 21.05
CA THR A 48 -24.09 3.11 21.09
C THR A 48 -22.84 3.99 21.15
N ARG A 49 -22.95 5.26 20.71
CA ARG A 49 -21.81 6.20 20.73
C ARG A 49 -21.23 6.39 22.13
N GLU A 50 -22.08 6.37 23.15
CA GLU A 50 -21.68 6.50 24.56
C GLU A 50 -20.91 5.26 25.03
N GLU A 51 -21.45 4.05 24.85
CA GLU A 51 -20.75 2.81 25.18
C GLU A 51 -19.42 2.67 24.45
N ALA A 52 -19.42 2.98 23.15
CA ALA A 52 -18.22 2.94 22.32
C ALA A 52 -17.15 3.93 22.83
N THR A 53 -17.58 5.11 23.29
CA THR A 53 -16.69 6.12 23.87
C THR A 53 -16.11 5.62 25.19
N GLU A 54 -16.94 5.13 26.11
CA GLU A 54 -16.48 4.62 27.41
C GLU A 54 -15.45 3.50 27.24
N ARG A 55 -15.75 2.51 26.38
CA ARG A 55 -14.86 1.38 26.11
C ARG A 55 -13.55 1.81 25.46
N ALA A 56 -13.60 2.72 24.48
CA ALA A 56 -12.40 3.22 23.83
C ALA A 56 -11.54 4.09 24.77
N VAL A 57 -12.15 4.93 25.62
CA VAL A 57 -11.45 5.68 26.67
C VAL A 57 -10.78 4.72 27.64
N ARG A 58 -11.49 3.67 28.08
CA ARG A 58 -10.94 2.67 28.99
C ARG A 58 -9.71 1.97 28.39
N ALA A 59 -9.81 1.52 27.14
CA ALA A 59 -8.68 0.91 26.43
C ALA A 59 -7.48 1.86 26.35
N TRP A 60 -7.71 3.12 25.97
CA TRP A 60 -6.65 4.14 25.94
C TRP A 60 -6.05 4.37 27.33
N CYS A 61 -6.85 4.54 28.38
CA CYS A 61 -6.36 4.77 29.74
C CYS A 61 -5.55 3.58 30.28
N VAL A 62 -5.93 2.34 29.96
CA VAL A 62 -5.15 1.15 30.30
C VAL A 62 -3.77 1.21 29.64
N ASP A 63 -3.71 1.43 28.32
CA ASP A 63 -2.45 1.56 27.57
C ASP A 63 -1.55 2.67 28.12
N GLN A 64 -2.12 3.86 28.38
CA GLN A 64 -1.37 5.00 28.91
C GLN A 64 -0.85 4.75 30.32
N SER A 65 -1.64 4.10 31.18
CA SER A 65 -1.20 3.75 32.53
C SER A 65 -0.04 2.75 32.50
N ALA A 66 -0.09 1.77 31.58
CA ALA A 66 0.98 0.81 31.38
C ALA A 66 2.26 1.48 30.84
N GLU A 67 2.14 2.46 29.93
CA GLU A 67 3.30 3.18 29.43
C GLU A 67 3.97 4.00 30.52
N LYS A 68 3.19 4.79 31.27
CA LYS A 68 3.75 5.59 32.35
C LYS A 68 4.41 4.73 33.43
N GLN A 69 3.91 3.54 33.68
CA GLN A 69 4.57 2.57 34.56
C GLN A 69 5.95 2.18 33.99
N ARG A 70 6.03 1.80 32.71
CA ARG A 70 7.30 1.47 32.04
C ARG A 70 8.27 2.65 31.97
N GLU A 71 7.77 3.87 31.73
CA GLU A 71 8.57 5.08 31.77
C GLU A 71 9.17 5.33 33.15
N ARG A 72 8.41 5.09 34.23
CA ARG A 72 8.91 5.18 35.60
C ARG A 72 9.99 4.14 35.88
N GLU A 73 9.76 2.88 35.50
CA GLU A 73 10.72 1.78 35.66
C GLU A 73 12.04 2.06 34.92
N ARG A 74 11.99 2.75 33.78
CA ARG A 74 13.16 3.18 33.01
C ARG A 74 13.69 4.56 33.42
N SER A 75 13.01 5.27 34.31
CA SER A 75 13.40 6.61 34.73
C SER A 75 14.58 6.54 35.69
N ALA A 76 15.71 7.13 35.29
CA ALA A 76 16.90 7.24 36.13
C ALA A 76 16.60 7.85 37.52
N LEU A 77 15.59 8.72 37.61
CA LEU A 77 15.19 9.38 38.85
C LEU A 77 14.09 8.64 39.61
N ARG A 78 13.23 7.88 38.93
CA ARG A 78 11.97 7.37 39.49
C ARG A 78 11.84 5.84 39.49
N PHE A 79 12.87 5.09 39.06
CA PHE A 79 12.81 3.62 38.95
C PHE A 79 12.46 2.88 40.25
N ARG A 80 12.70 3.49 41.43
CA ARG A 80 12.33 2.92 42.74
C ARG A 80 10.95 3.33 43.25
N HIS A 81 10.30 4.29 42.61
CA HIS A 81 9.01 4.82 43.06
C HIS A 81 7.88 3.97 42.48
N ARG A 82 7.02 3.42 43.34
CA ARG A 82 5.80 2.73 42.88
C ARG A 82 4.87 3.73 42.20
N ALA A 83 4.22 3.33 41.11
CA ALA A 83 3.16 4.15 40.55
C ALA A 83 2.00 4.30 41.55
N PRO A 84 1.30 5.44 41.53
CA PRO A 84 0.07 5.62 42.28
C PRO A 84 -0.96 4.56 41.87
N ARG A 85 -1.59 3.91 42.86
CA ARG A 85 -2.60 2.86 42.62
C ARG A 85 -3.86 3.37 41.91
N ASP A 86 -4.07 4.69 41.89
CA ASP A 86 -5.27 5.35 41.38
C ASP A 86 -5.08 5.98 39.98
N GLU A 87 -3.96 5.73 39.29
CA GLU A 87 -3.66 6.35 38.00
C GLU A 87 -4.71 6.05 36.91
N LEU A 88 -5.15 4.80 36.80
CA LEU A 88 -6.21 4.41 35.86
C LEU A 88 -7.54 5.11 36.21
N ALA A 89 -7.92 5.12 37.49
CA ALA A 89 -9.15 5.75 37.95
C ALA A 89 -9.16 7.26 37.67
N ARG A 90 -8.03 7.95 37.92
CA ARG A 90 -7.87 9.37 37.55
C ARG A 90 -8.00 9.58 36.04
N CYS A 91 -7.39 8.72 35.23
CA CYS A 91 -7.51 8.82 33.77
C CYS A 91 -8.95 8.70 33.30
N LEU A 92 -9.67 7.68 33.78
CA LEU A 92 -11.09 7.46 33.46
C LEU A 92 -11.96 8.63 33.92
N HIS A 93 -11.70 9.17 35.11
CA HIS A 93 -12.42 10.34 35.62
C HIS A 93 -12.20 11.58 34.75
N THR A 94 -10.94 11.87 34.39
CA THR A 94 -10.59 13.01 33.54
C THR A 94 -11.24 12.93 32.15
N TRP A 95 -11.31 11.73 31.56
CA TRP A 95 -11.77 11.53 30.18
C TRP A 95 -13.13 10.84 30.06
N ARG A 96 -13.97 10.93 31.10
CA ARG A 96 -15.31 10.31 31.11
C ARG A 96 -16.20 10.71 29.92
N GLY A 97 -15.99 11.91 29.36
CA GLY A 97 -16.71 12.43 28.19
C GLY A 97 -16.03 12.17 26.84
N GLY A 98 -14.98 11.33 26.81
CA GLY A 98 -14.15 11.10 25.63
C GLY A 98 -12.87 11.94 25.60
N LEU A 99 -11.90 11.52 24.79
CA LEU A 99 -10.66 12.27 24.60
C LEU A 99 -10.93 13.55 23.79
N GLY A 100 -10.45 14.68 24.30
CA GLY A 100 -10.40 15.93 23.54
C GLY A 100 -9.43 15.82 22.36
N PRO A 101 -9.61 16.59 21.27
CA PRO A 101 -10.69 17.55 21.00
C PRO A 101 -12.02 16.87 20.63
N VAL A 102 -13.16 17.30 21.19
CA VAL A 102 -14.50 16.69 20.97
C VAL A 102 -15.42 17.48 20.03
N GLY A 103 -14.91 18.52 19.37
CA GLY A 103 -15.72 19.36 18.47
C GLY A 103 -16.14 18.64 17.18
N PRO A 104 -17.34 18.94 16.62
CA PRO A 104 -17.89 18.23 15.47
C PRO A 104 -16.99 18.31 14.21
N ARG A 105 -16.32 19.44 14.00
CA ARG A 105 -15.35 19.63 12.89
C ARG A 105 -14.17 18.67 12.99
N TYR A 106 -13.63 18.49 14.20
CA TYR A 106 -12.53 17.56 14.44
C TYR A 106 -12.97 16.11 14.27
N GLU A 107 -14.16 15.75 14.79
CA GLU A 107 -14.67 14.39 14.67
C GLU A 107 -14.97 14.00 13.21
N ALA A 108 -15.45 14.94 12.39
CA ALA A 108 -15.70 14.73 10.97
C ALA A 108 -14.45 14.26 10.20
N ILE A 109 -13.24 14.62 10.64
CA ILE A 109 -11.98 14.19 10.00
C ILE A 109 -11.79 12.66 10.12
N PHE A 110 -12.24 12.07 11.23
CA PHE A 110 -12.16 10.64 11.48
C PHE A 110 -13.37 9.89 10.92
N ASP A 111 -14.55 10.48 11.01
CA ASP A 111 -15.79 9.89 10.49
C ASP A 111 -15.73 9.76 8.95
N ALA A 112 -14.97 10.62 8.27
CA ALA A 112 -14.66 10.53 6.83
C ALA A 112 -13.71 9.37 6.43
N ARG A 113 -13.38 8.44 7.33
CA ARG A 113 -12.42 7.34 7.09
C ARG A 113 -12.96 6.00 7.59
N PRO A 114 -14.07 5.50 7.05
CA PRO A 114 -14.73 4.31 7.58
C PRO A 114 -13.95 3.01 7.34
N GLY A 115 -13.04 2.98 6.37
CA GLY A 115 -12.39 1.76 5.90
C GLY A 115 -11.54 1.06 6.97
N TYR A 116 -10.76 1.81 7.75
CA TYR A 116 -9.93 1.21 8.81
C TYR A 116 -10.77 0.70 10.00
N PRO A 117 -11.73 1.46 10.56
CA PRO A 117 -12.66 0.94 11.56
C PRO A 117 -13.42 -0.31 11.10
N LEU A 118 -13.94 -0.33 9.87
CA LEU A 118 -14.63 -1.50 9.31
C LEU A 118 -13.71 -2.72 9.23
N LEU A 119 -12.48 -2.53 8.76
CA LEU A 119 -11.47 -3.58 8.68
C LEU A 119 -11.07 -4.10 10.07
N ALA A 120 -10.97 -3.22 11.06
CA ALA A 120 -10.53 -3.55 12.40
C ALA A 120 -11.63 -4.15 13.29
N ALA A 121 -12.91 -3.87 13.01
CA ALA A 121 -14.06 -4.33 13.79
C ALA A 121 -14.03 -5.81 14.19
N PRO A 122 -13.79 -6.80 13.28
CA PRO A 122 -13.73 -8.20 13.68
C PRO A 122 -12.59 -8.50 14.67
N PHE A 123 -11.46 -7.82 14.55
CA PHE A 123 -10.34 -7.97 15.48
C PHE A 123 -10.62 -7.30 16.82
N VAL A 124 -11.29 -6.14 16.81
CA VAL A 124 -11.74 -5.46 18.03
C VAL A 124 -12.75 -6.31 18.79
N ALA A 125 -13.66 -6.98 18.09
CA ALA A 125 -14.61 -7.91 18.70
C ALA A 125 -13.90 -9.12 19.35
N ALA A 126 -12.88 -9.67 18.70
CA ALA A 126 -12.17 -10.87 19.16
C ALA A 126 -11.12 -10.60 20.26
N PHE A 127 -10.42 -9.47 20.21
CA PHE A 127 -9.22 -9.20 21.03
C PHE A 127 -9.32 -7.93 21.88
N GLY A 128 -10.43 -7.18 21.81
CA GLY A 128 -10.57 -5.87 22.44
C GLY A 128 -9.98 -4.73 21.60
N VAL A 129 -10.19 -3.49 22.03
CA VAL A 129 -9.89 -2.29 21.22
C VAL A 129 -8.40 -2.13 20.91
N SER A 130 -7.52 -2.07 21.92
CA SER A 130 -6.08 -1.84 21.70
C SER A 130 -5.46 -2.95 20.84
N SER A 131 -5.62 -4.21 21.25
CA SER A 131 -5.05 -5.37 20.56
C SER A 131 -5.68 -5.59 19.19
N GLY A 132 -6.99 -5.39 19.05
CA GLY A 132 -7.71 -5.57 17.78
C GLY A 132 -7.25 -4.60 16.70
N LEU A 133 -7.13 -3.31 17.03
CA LEU A 133 -6.59 -2.29 16.12
C LEU A 133 -5.13 -2.60 15.74
N TRP A 134 -4.31 -2.97 16.73
CA TRP A 134 -2.91 -3.31 16.51
C TRP A 134 -2.75 -4.53 15.60
N ILE A 135 -3.49 -5.62 15.85
CA ILE A 135 -3.47 -6.83 15.00
C ILE A 135 -3.90 -6.51 13.58
N ALA A 136 -4.97 -5.73 13.39
CA ALA A 136 -5.42 -5.33 12.06
C ALA A 136 -4.33 -4.58 11.28
N SER A 137 -3.69 -3.59 11.92
CA SER A 137 -2.60 -2.81 11.31
C SER A 137 -1.35 -3.64 11.05
N LEU A 138 -1.00 -4.53 11.98
CA LEU A 138 0.12 -5.44 11.86
C LEU A 138 -0.03 -6.42 10.69
N LEU A 139 -1.21 -7.04 10.54
CA LEU A 139 -1.49 -7.96 9.44
C LEU A 139 -1.45 -7.25 8.08
N CYS A 140 -2.00 -6.03 8.01
CA CYS A 140 -1.89 -5.22 6.79
C CYS A 140 -0.44 -4.84 6.48
N THR A 141 0.36 -4.49 7.50
CA THR A 141 1.78 -4.20 7.31
C THR A 141 2.56 -5.42 6.83
N ALA A 142 2.27 -6.59 7.40
CA ALA A 142 2.81 -7.86 6.93
C ALA A 142 2.47 -8.09 5.44
N ALA A 143 1.21 -7.84 5.04
CA ALA A 143 0.78 -7.91 3.66
C ALA A 143 1.49 -6.88 2.75
N GLY A 144 1.75 -5.67 3.24
CA GLY A 144 2.54 -4.66 2.53
C GLY A 144 3.96 -5.12 2.19
N GLY A 145 4.66 -5.73 3.16
CA GLY A 145 5.98 -6.30 2.93
C GLY A 145 5.95 -7.51 1.98
N TRP A 146 4.91 -8.35 2.06
CA TRP A 146 4.69 -9.42 1.10
C TRP A 146 4.45 -8.90 -0.31
N LEU A 147 3.66 -7.83 -0.47
CA LEU A 147 3.44 -7.17 -1.76
C LEU A 147 4.73 -6.55 -2.30
N ALA A 148 5.62 -6.02 -1.45
CA ALA A 148 6.95 -5.58 -1.86
C ALA A 148 7.78 -6.74 -2.44
N TYR A 149 7.75 -7.92 -1.80
CA TYR A 149 8.37 -9.12 -2.33
C TYR A 149 7.79 -9.51 -3.70
N VAL A 150 6.46 -9.56 -3.82
CA VAL A 150 5.76 -9.92 -5.08
C VAL A 150 6.08 -8.94 -6.20
N LEU A 151 6.13 -7.64 -5.90
CA LEU A 151 6.52 -6.60 -6.85
C LEU A 151 7.96 -6.82 -7.33
N LEU A 152 8.91 -7.04 -6.43
CA LEU A 152 10.30 -7.31 -6.80
C LEU A 152 10.45 -8.60 -7.63
N ARG A 153 9.68 -9.63 -7.31
CA ARG A 153 9.63 -10.87 -8.11
C ARG A 153 9.01 -10.66 -9.48
N SER A 154 7.96 -9.84 -9.60
CA SER A 154 7.30 -9.56 -10.87
C SER A 154 8.24 -8.83 -11.84
N VAL A 155 9.19 -8.05 -11.32
CA VAL A 155 10.24 -7.41 -12.12
C VAL A 155 11.48 -8.30 -12.31
N GLY A 156 11.37 -9.60 -12.06
CA GLY A 156 12.39 -10.61 -12.36
C GLY A 156 13.57 -10.67 -11.39
N LEU A 157 13.51 -10.00 -10.24
CA LEU A 157 14.61 -10.00 -9.27
C LEU A 157 14.70 -11.33 -8.54
N ALA A 158 15.90 -11.90 -8.35
CA ALA A 158 16.07 -13.20 -7.69
C ALA A 158 15.45 -13.23 -6.27
N PRO A 159 14.93 -14.38 -5.80
CA PRO A 159 14.20 -14.49 -4.53
C PRO A 159 14.92 -13.89 -3.32
N ARG A 160 16.23 -14.07 -3.21
CA ARG A 160 17.03 -13.53 -2.09
C ARG A 160 17.01 -12.00 -2.01
N PHE A 161 17.03 -11.30 -3.15
CA PHE A 161 16.99 -9.85 -3.18
C PHE A 161 15.54 -9.34 -3.06
N ALA A 162 14.56 -10.05 -3.61
CA ALA A 162 13.17 -9.74 -3.33
C ALA A 162 12.85 -9.86 -1.83
N ALA A 163 13.41 -10.87 -1.15
CA ALA A 163 13.33 -11.04 0.30
C ALA A 163 14.02 -9.90 1.05
N LEU A 164 15.14 -9.37 0.55
CA LEU A 164 15.75 -8.16 1.10
C LEU A 164 14.79 -6.96 1.04
N GLY A 165 14.06 -6.75 -0.05
CA GLY A 165 13.06 -5.68 -0.12
C GLY A 165 11.95 -5.84 0.91
N GLN A 166 11.49 -7.07 1.14
CA GLN A 166 10.53 -7.37 2.20
C GLN A 166 11.10 -7.08 3.60
N ILE A 167 12.35 -7.46 3.87
CA ILE A 167 13.05 -7.13 5.12
C ILE A 167 13.11 -5.62 5.30
N LEU A 168 13.57 -4.88 4.27
CA LEU A 168 13.63 -3.42 4.29
C LEU A 168 12.26 -2.79 4.55
N PHE A 169 11.18 -3.36 4.01
CA PHE A 169 9.83 -2.87 4.30
C PHE A 169 9.53 -2.96 5.80
N TYR A 170 9.88 -4.08 6.44
CA TYR A 170 9.60 -4.31 7.86
C TYR A 170 10.50 -3.52 8.82
N VAL A 171 11.77 -3.27 8.46
CA VAL A 171 12.74 -2.63 9.38
C VAL A 171 12.88 -1.10 9.20
N THR A 172 12.20 -0.53 8.20
CA THR A 172 12.18 0.91 7.96
C THR A 172 10.95 1.56 8.60
N PRO A 173 10.80 2.90 8.56
CA PRO A 173 9.60 3.58 9.05
C PRO A 173 8.27 3.06 8.47
N LEU A 174 8.26 2.40 7.31
CA LEU A 174 7.06 1.74 6.78
C LEU A 174 6.55 0.63 7.72
N GLY A 175 7.44 -0.27 8.15
CA GLY A 175 7.10 -1.36 9.05
C GLY A 175 6.82 -0.87 10.47
N LEU A 176 7.59 0.11 10.95
CA LEU A 176 7.38 0.70 12.26
C LEU A 176 6.00 1.37 12.35
N TRP A 177 5.74 2.40 11.53
CA TRP A 177 4.48 3.16 11.59
C TRP A 177 3.30 2.36 11.07
N GLY A 178 3.51 1.40 10.17
CA GLY A 178 2.47 0.50 9.71
C GLY A 178 1.92 -0.39 10.83
N SER A 179 2.75 -0.73 11.83
CA SER A 179 2.36 -1.62 12.93
C SER A 179 1.64 -0.92 14.07
N TYR A 180 1.60 0.42 14.09
CA TYR A 180 0.83 1.14 15.10
C TYR A 180 -0.68 0.93 14.88
N PRO A 181 -1.52 1.02 15.93
CA PRO A 181 -2.98 0.90 15.84
C PRO A 181 -3.62 2.12 15.15
N LEU A 182 -3.27 2.31 13.88
CA LEU A 182 -3.62 3.42 13.00
C LEU A 182 -3.87 2.89 11.57
N GLY A 183 -4.40 3.75 10.70
CA GLY A 183 -4.69 3.41 9.29
C GLY A 183 -3.47 3.25 8.37
N GLU A 184 -2.25 3.43 8.89
CA GLU A 184 -0.98 3.44 8.17
C GLU A 184 -0.64 2.09 7.55
N GLY A 185 -0.80 0.99 8.31
CA GLY A 185 -0.54 -0.36 7.81
C GLY A 185 -1.37 -0.70 6.56
N PRO A 186 -2.72 -0.58 6.62
CA PRO A 186 -3.57 -0.74 5.45
C PRO A 186 -3.23 0.25 4.32
N ALA A 187 -2.95 1.52 4.62
CA ALA A 187 -2.59 2.50 3.60
C ALA A 187 -1.28 2.12 2.86
N PHE A 188 -0.25 1.65 3.56
CA PHE A 188 1.00 1.20 2.93
C PHE A 188 0.80 -0.08 2.11
N ALA A 189 -0.01 -1.04 2.60
CA ALA A 189 -0.33 -2.24 1.85
C ALA A 189 -1.05 -1.92 0.53
N LEU A 190 -2.04 -1.02 0.58
CA LEU A 190 -2.80 -0.58 -0.58
C LEU A 190 -1.92 0.23 -1.54
N THR A 191 -1.00 1.05 -1.02
CA THR A 191 0.00 1.75 -1.85
C THR A 191 0.92 0.76 -2.60
N MET A 192 1.40 -0.29 -1.92
CA MET A 192 2.19 -1.36 -2.56
C MET A 192 1.37 -2.16 -3.59
N ALA A 193 0.09 -2.39 -3.32
CA ALA A 193 -0.83 -3.00 -4.29
C ALA A 193 -1.05 -2.12 -5.53
N SER A 194 -1.23 -0.80 -5.35
CA SER A 194 -1.35 0.15 -6.47
C SER A 194 -0.08 0.18 -7.33
N LEU A 195 1.11 0.17 -6.69
CA LEU A 195 2.39 0.07 -7.39
C LEU A 195 2.53 -1.26 -8.14
N LEU A 196 2.13 -2.39 -7.54
CA LEU A 196 2.12 -3.68 -8.23
C LEU A 196 1.16 -3.67 -9.43
N GLY A 197 -0.02 -3.08 -9.30
CA GLY A 197 -0.98 -2.86 -10.39
C GLY A 197 -0.36 -2.04 -11.52
N ALA A 198 0.31 -0.93 -11.19
CA ALA A 198 1.02 -0.11 -12.17
C ALA A 198 2.15 -0.88 -12.88
N VAL A 199 2.93 -1.69 -12.14
CA VAL A 199 3.97 -2.55 -12.73
C VAL A 199 3.36 -3.58 -13.69
N TRP A 200 2.25 -4.22 -13.32
CA TRP A 200 1.54 -5.16 -14.21
C TRP A 200 1.00 -4.49 -15.46
N LEU A 201 0.49 -3.26 -15.36
CA LEU A 201 0.09 -2.46 -16.52
C LEU A 201 1.28 -2.15 -17.45
N ILE A 202 2.44 -1.77 -16.89
CA ILE A 202 3.68 -1.57 -17.65
C ILE A 202 4.13 -2.89 -18.32
N GLN A 203 3.90 -4.03 -17.67
CA GLN A 203 4.17 -5.37 -18.21
C GLN A 203 3.07 -5.90 -19.16
N ARG A 204 2.12 -5.05 -19.57
CA ARG A 204 1.01 -5.38 -20.49
C ARG A 204 -0.02 -6.38 -19.94
N ARG A 205 -0.04 -6.64 -18.64
CA ARG A 205 -1.08 -7.41 -17.95
C ARG A 205 -2.27 -6.51 -17.63
N VAL A 206 -2.96 -6.04 -18.67
CA VAL A 206 -3.88 -4.90 -18.59
C VAL A 206 -5.02 -5.11 -17.60
N ALA A 207 -5.79 -6.19 -17.73
CA ALA A 207 -6.96 -6.42 -16.88
C ALA A 207 -6.56 -6.55 -15.39
N ALA A 208 -5.64 -7.46 -15.07
CA ALA A 208 -5.17 -7.68 -13.71
C ALA A 208 -4.56 -6.41 -13.08
N GLY A 209 -3.75 -5.66 -13.85
CA GLY A 209 -3.13 -4.43 -13.38
C GLY A 209 -4.16 -3.31 -13.13
N ALA A 210 -5.15 -3.15 -14.01
CA ALA A 210 -6.21 -2.14 -13.88
C ALA A 210 -7.12 -2.44 -12.69
N THR A 211 -7.56 -3.70 -12.53
CA THR A 211 -8.41 -4.10 -11.40
C THR A 211 -7.69 -3.91 -10.07
N LEU A 212 -6.43 -4.34 -9.97
CA LEU A 212 -5.65 -4.17 -8.73
C LEU A 212 -5.42 -2.69 -8.41
N LEU A 213 -5.08 -1.88 -9.41
CA LEU A 213 -4.87 -0.44 -9.24
C LEU A 213 -6.16 0.27 -8.81
N ALA A 214 -7.26 0.08 -9.53
CA ALA A 214 -8.54 0.70 -9.21
C ALA A 214 -9.04 0.26 -7.83
N GLY A 215 -9.03 -1.05 -7.54
CA GLY A 215 -9.47 -1.59 -6.26
C GLY A 215 -8.65 -1.09 -5.08
N SER A 216 -7.32 -1.00 -5.25
CA SER A 216 -6.44 -0.48 -4.18
C SER A 216 -6.62 1.02 -3.94
N LEU A 217 -6.86 1.83 -4.98
CA LEU A 217 -7.15 3.26 -4.83
C LEU A 217 -8.51 3.50 -4.15
N VAL A 218 -9.55 2.74 -4.51
CA VAL A 218 -10.87 2.85 -3.88
C VAL A 218 -10.82 2.41 -2.41
N ALA A 219 -10.22 1.25 -2.11
CA ALA A 219 -10.03 0.81 -0.74
C ALA A 219 -9.15 1.80 0.05
N GLY A 220 -8.10 2.33 -0.59
CA GLY A 220 -7.21 3.33 -0.01
C GLY A 220 -7.95 4.61 0.34
N PHE A 221 -8.91 5.01 -0.49
CA PHE A 221 -9.72 6.20 -0.25
C PHE A 221 -10.59 6.05 1.01
N LEU A 222 -11.20 4.88 1.20
CA LEU A 222 -12.01 4.59 2.39
C LEU A 222 -11.18 4.51 3.67
N VAL A 223 -9.93 4.05 3.58
CA VAL A 223 -8.99 3.98 4.72
C VAL A 223 -8.40 5.35 5.04
N LYS A 224 -7.88 6.05 4.03
CA LYS A 224 -7.13 7.31 4.14
C LYS A 224 -7.19 8.06 2.81
N SER A 225 -8.26 8.83 2.63
CA SER A 225 -8.58 9.58 1.40
C SER A 225 -7.41 10.40 0.85
N SER A 226 -6.70 11.15 1.69
CA SER A 226 -5.56 11.97 1.29
C SER A 226 -4.43 11.16 0.66
N SER A 227 -4.07 10.01 1.23
CA SER A 227 -3.03 9.13 0.69
C SER A 227 -3.43 8.51 -0.65
N ALA A 228 -4.70 8.13 -0.82
CA ALA A 228 -5.20 7.62 -2.08
C ALA A 228 -5.23 8.67 -3.19
N LEU A 229 -5.66 9.90 -2.87
CA LEU A 229 -5.64 11.03 -3.82
C LEU A 229 -4.21 11.37 -4.26
N LEU A 230 -3.27 11.47 -3.30
CA LEU A 230 -1.86 11.70 -3.61
C LEU A 230 -1.26 10.54 -4.43
N GLY A 231 -1.60 9.29 -4.10
CA GLY A 231 -1.17 8.12 -4.85
C GLY A 231 -1.70 8.11 -6.29
N ALA A 232 -2.98 8.42 -6.50
CA ALA A 232 -3.59 8.51 -7.82
C ALA A 232 -2.95 9.64 -8.66
N ALA A 233 -2.76 10.82 -8.07
CA ALA A 233 -2.08 11.94 -8.73
C ALA A 233 -0.62 11.60 -9.09
N ALA A 234 0.12 10.97 -8.18
CA ALA A 234 1.50 10.54 -8.38
C ALA A 234 1.62 9.53 -9.54
N LEU A 235 0.73 8.53 -9.58
CA LEU A 235 0.72 7.51 -10.63
C LEU A 235 0.29 8.08 -11.99
N ALA A 236 -0.67 9.01 -12.02
CA ALA A 236 -1.04 9.72 -13.24
C ALA A 236 0.14 10.54 -13.79
N ALA A 237 0.82 11.32 -12.94
CA ALA A 237 1.98 12.10 -13.33
C ALA A 237 3.14 11.22 -13.82
N ALA A 238 3.41 10.09 -13.15
CA ALA A 238 4.39 9.12 -13.60
C ALA A 238 4.05 8.54 -14.99
N ALA A 239 2.77 8.23 -15.25
CA ALA A 239 2.32 7.74 -16.54
C ALA A 239 2.49 8.79 -17.66
N VAL A 240 2.22 10.07 -17.38
CA VAL A 240 2.51 11.17 -18.32
C VAL A 240 4.00 11.22 -18.66
N VAL A 241 4.88 11.19 -17.65
CA VAL A 241 6.34 11.19 -17.87
C VAL A 241 6.78 9.97 -18.67
N LEU A 242 6.20 8.80 -18.42
CA LEU A 242 6.49 7.57 -19.18
C LEU A 242 6.10 7.72 -20.66
N LEU A 243 4.87 8.15 -20.96
CA LEU A 243 4.39 8.32 -22.32
C LEU A 243 5.18 9.38 -23.10
N TRP A 244 5.59 10.44 -22.39
CA TRP A 244 6.38 11.53 -22.94
C TRP A 244 7.82 11.09 -23.25
N ARG A 245 8.53 10.55 -22.25
CA ARG A 245 9.99 10.30 -22.34
C ARG A 245 10.38 8.93 -22.91
N HIS A 246 9.51 7.92 -22.83
CA HIS A 246 9.88 6.55 -23.17
C HIS A 246 9.02 6.01 -24.31
N ARG A 247 9.59 5.92 -25.52
CA ARG A 247 8.88 5.33 -26.68
C ARG A 247 8.39 3.91 -26.39
N ALA A 248 9.19 3.11 -25.66
CA ALA A 248 8.84 1.76 -25.26
C ALA A 248 7.62 1.68 -24.32
N ALA A 249 7.25 2.77 -23.65
CA ALA A 249 6.11 2.86 -22.76
C ALA A 249 4.80 3.25 -23.48
N ARG A 250 4.85 3.58 -24.78
CA ARG A 250 3.67 3.99 -25.57
C ARG A 250 2.83 2.80 -26.01
N HIS A 251 2.27 2.08 -25.05
CA HIS A 251 1.36 0.96 -25.29
C HIS A 251 0.15 1.03 -24.36
N ARG A 252 -0.90 0.26 -24.71
CA ARG A 252 -2.20 0.24 -24.02
C ARG A 252 -2.09 0.20 -22.50
N GLY A 253 -1.19 -0.62 -21.95
CA GLY A 253 -0.97 -0.71 -20.51
C GLY A 253 -0.66 0.63 -19.80
N VAL A 254 0.23 1.47 -20.34
CA VAL A 254 0.56 2.77 -19.73
C VAL A 254 -0.54 3.80 -19.97
N THR A 255 -1.22 3.74 -21.12
CA THR A 255 -2.42 4.56 -21.37
C THR A 255 -3.53 4.23 -20.36
N VAL A 256 -3.73 2.94 -20.04
CA VAL A 256 -4.67 2.51 -19.01
C VAL A 256 -4.21 2.93 -17.62
N LEU A 257 -2.91 2.89 -17.31
CA LEU A 257 -2.37 3.43 -16.05
C LEU A 257 -2.73 4.91 -15.89
N LEU A 258 -2.51 5.72 -16.94
CA LEU A 258 -2.90 7.13 -16.93
C LEU A 258 -4.41 7.29 -16.76
N GLY A 259 -5.21 6.61 -17.59
CA GLY A 259 -6.66 6.71 -17.58
C GLY A 259 -7.28 6.31 -16.23
N VAL A 260 -6.85 5.19 -15.66
CA VAL A 260 -7.33 4.72 -14.34
C VAL A 260 -6.88 5.68 -13.24
N SER A 261 -5.61 6.09 -13.22
CA SER A 261 -5.11 6.95 -12.15
C SER A 261 -5.74 8.35 -12.18
N ALA A 262 -5.83 8.97 -13.36
CA ALA A 262 -6.46 10.28 -13.53
C ALA A 262 -7.99 10.22 -13.33
N GLY A 263 -8.64 9.19 -13.87
CA GLY A 263 -10.07 8.96 -13.69
C GLY A 263 -10.43 8.71 -12.23
N MET A 264 -9.64 7.90 -11.51
CA MET A 264 -9.82 7.68 -10.07
C MET A 264 -9.55 8.94 -9.28
N LEU A 265 -8.50 9.71 -9.59
CA LEU A 265 -8.26 10.99 -8.93
C LEU A 265 -9.50 11.91 -9.03
N ALA A 266 -10.04 12.09 -10.24
CA ALA A 266 -11.24 12.90 -10.45
C ALA A 266 -12.46 12.33 -9.70
N ALA A 267 -12.72 11.03 -9.83
CA ALA A 267 -13.84 10.36 -9.19
C ALA A 267 -13.77 10.44 -7.66
N LEU A 268 -12.59 10.26 -7.07
CA LEU A 268 -12.37 10.34 -5.63
C LEU A 268 -12.48 11.77 -5.10
N VAL A 269 -12.02 12.78 -5.85
CA VAL A 269 -12.24 14.19 -5.50
C VAL A 269 -13.73 14.51 -5.50
N VAL A 270 -14.47 14.08 -6.53
CA VAL A 270 -15.92 14.26 -6.61
C VAL A 270 -16.62 13.52 -5.46
N ALA A 271 -16.23 12.27 -5.17
CA ALA A 271 -16.78 11.50 -4.06
C ALA A 271 -16.53 12.20 -2.71
N ASN A 272 -15.31 12.71 -2.47
CA ASN A 272 -14.99 13.43 -1.25
C ASN A 272 -15.88 14.67 -1.06
N GLN A 273 -16.14 15.42 -2.13
CA GLN A 273 -17.03 16.58 -2.11
C GLN A 273 -18.49 16.18 -1.91
N ALA A 274 -18.97 15.17 -2.65
CA ALA A 274 -20.35 14.69 -2.57
C ALA A 274 -20.69 14.12 -1.19
N LEU A 275 -19.71 13.52 -0.51
CA LEU A 275 -19.85 13.02 0.85
C LEU A 275 -19.68 14.10 1.93
N GLY A 276 -19.37 15.35 1.55
CA GLY A 276 -19.11 16.44 2.49
C GLY A 276 -17.90 16.19 3.40
N TRP A 277 -16.94 15.38 2.95
CA TRP A 277 -15.78 15.03 3.77
C TRP A 277 -14.79 16.20 3.88
N PRO A 278 -14.16 16.40 5.06
CA PRO A 278 -13.19 17.47 5.27
C PRO A 278 -12.11 17.49 4.19
N GLY A 279 -11.97 18.65 3.53
CA GLY A 279 -10.96 18.88 2.51
C GLY A 279 -9.59 19.30 3.08
N ALA A 280 -8.65 19.60 2.19
CA ALA A 280 -7.32 20.07 2.57
C ALA A 280 -7.35 21.37 3.39
N ALA A 281 -8.23 22.32 3.03
CA ALA A 281 -8.37 23.58 3.77
C ALA A 281 -8.80 23.35 5.23
N GLU A 282 -9.73 22.43 5.47
CA GLU A 282 -10.19 22.09 6.82
C GLU A 282 -9.08 21.41 7.64
N SER A 283 -8.27 20.56 7.00
CA SER A 283 -7.09 19.96 7.65
C SER A 283 -6.00 20.99 8.00
N LEU A 284 -5.86 22.06 7.21
CA LEU A 284 -4.98 23.17 7.56
C LEU A 284 -5.55 24.02 8.69
N GLN A 285 -6.87 24.25 8.73
CA GLN A 285 -7.51 24.89 9.87
C GLN A 285 -7.28 24.07 11.13
N ASP A 286 -7.50 22.76 11.12
CA ASP A 286 -7.19 21.86 12.25
C ASP A 286 -5.75 22.07 12.77
N THR A 287 -4.78 22.19 11.84
CA THR A 287 -3.38 22.44 12.18
C THR A 287 -3.17 23.81 12.84
N PHE A 288 -3.63 24.90 12.22
CA PHE A 288 -3.32 26.26 12.69
C PHE A 288 -4.17 26.73 13.86
N THR A 289 -5.31 26.08 14.09
CA THR A 289 -6.23 26.40 15.19
C THR A 289 -6.00 25.55 16.44
N ARG A 290 -4.97 24.68 16.44
CA ARG A 290 -4.74 23.68 17.49
C ARG A 290 -6.01 22.84 17.67
N HIS A 291 -6.41 22.12 16.62
CA HIS A 291 -7.62 21.31 16.61
C HIS A 291 -8.90 22.07 16.95
N PHE A 292 -9.06 23.25 16.36
CA PHE A 292 -10.20 24.14 16.53
C PHE A 292 -10.39 24.69 17.96
N TYR A 293 -9.37 24.62 18.82
CA TYR A 293 -9.36 25.32 20.11
C TYR A 293 -9.15 26.84 19.97
N ARG A 294 -8.69 27.29 18.80
CA ARG A 294 -8.53 28.71 18.44
C ARG A 294 -9.42 29.06 17.24
N PRO A 295 -9.75 30.34 17.05
CA PRO A 295 -10.48 30.78 15.87
C PRO A 295 -9.75 30.47 14.56
N ASP A 296 -10.51 30.24 13.50
CA ASP A 296 -10.00 29.99 12.15
C ASP A 296 -9.05 31.10 11.68
N VAL A 297 -8.05 30.71 10.89
CA VAL A 297 -7.10 31.64 10.29
C VAL A 297 -7.61 32.08 8.93
N ALA A 298 -7.46 33.38 8.61
CA ALA A 298 -7.99 33.96 7.37
C ALA A 298 -7.38 33.33 6.09
N ASP A 299 -6.07 33.05 6.10
CA ASP A 299 -5.36 32.43 4.98
C ASP A 299 -4.46 31.28 5.47
N PRO A 300 -5.00 30.05 5.58
CA PRO A 300 -4.23 28.90 6.02
C PRO A 300 -3.14 28.49 5.02
N TRP A 301 -3.32 28.77 3.74
CA TRP A 301 -2.36 28.38 2.69
C TRP A 301 -1.12 29.26 2.72
N ARG A 302 -1.28 30.56 2.90
CA ARG A 302 -0.15 31.47 3.10
C ARG A 302 0.63 31.12 4.36
N ARG A 303 -0.06 30.86 5.48
CA ARG A 303 0.60 30.42 6.73
C ARG A 303 1.35 29.11 6.54
N LEU A 304 0.81 28.18 5.76
CA LEU A 304 1.50 26.95 5.40
C LEU A 304 2.77 27.22 4.59
N ALA A 305 2.72 28.13 3.61
CA ALA A 305 3.88 28.50 2.83
C ALA A 305 4.99 29.11 3.71
N GLU A 306 4.62 30.05 4.59
CA GLU A 306 5.55 30.67 5.56
C GLU A 306 6.15 29.62 6.52
N LEU A 307 5.33 28.69 7.02
CA LEU A 307 5.80 27.61 7.89
C LEU A 307 6.75 26.65 7.16
N ASN A 308 6.48 26.33 5.90
CA ASN A 308 7.34 25.48 5.07
C ASN A 308 8.72 26.09 4.86
N LEU A 309 8.83 27.40 4.65
CA LEU A 309 10.13 28.07 4.49
C LEU A 309 11.05 27.84 5.70
N ASN A 310 10.49 28.01 6.90
CA ASN A 310 11.22 27.77 8.16
C ASN A 310 11.53 26.27 8.36
N TYR A 311 10.53 25.42 8.12
CA TYR A 311 10.64 23.97 8.31
C TYR A 311 11.72 23.36 7.40
N TRP A 312 11.66 23.61 6.09
CA TRP A 312 12.59 23.00 5.14
C TRP A 312 14.02 23.48 5.33
N THR A 313 14.22 24.71 5.79
CA THR A 313 15.55 25.21 6.15
C THR A 313 16.15 24.40 7.29
N GLN A 314 15.39 24.18 8.38
CA GLN A 314 15.82 23.37 9.52
C GLN A 314 15.99 21.88 9.15
N TRP A 315 15.10 21.37 8.31
CA TRP A 315 15.18 20.01 7.81
C TRP A 315 16.46 19.80 7.00
N LEU A 316 16.80 20.71 6.07
CA LEU A 316 18.05 20.66 5.30
C LEU A 316 19.29 20.77 6.19
N GLN A 317 19.27 21.63 7.21
CA GLN A 317 20.35 21.70 8.20
C GLN A 317 20.52 20.37 8.94
N THR A 318 19.41 19.72 9.28
CA THR A 318 19.42 18.39 9.89
C THR A 318 20.04 17.39 8.92
N GLN A 319 19.54 17.28 7.68
CA GLN A 319 20.10 16.38 6.68
C GLN A 319 21.57 16.68 6.31
N ALA A 320 22.02 17.93 6.40
CA ALA A 320 23.41 18.29 6.16
C ALA A 320 24.35 17.77 7.27
N ARG A 321 23.90 17.83 8.53
CA ARG A 321 24.58 17.13 9.64
C ARG A 321 24.44 15.63 9.53
N ALA A 322 23.39 15.19 8.85
CA ALA A 322 22.89 13.84 8.90
C ALA A 322 22.45 13.21 7.56
N PRO A 323 23.33 13.05 6.56
CA PRO A 323 22.89 12.83 5.17
C PRO A 323 22.49 11.39 4.84
N TRP A 324 22.31 10.49 5.82
CA TRP A 324 22.03 9.07 5.58
C TRP A 324 20.72 8.83 4.85
N LEU A 325 19.65 9.56 5.20
CA LEU A 325 18.37 9.45 4.50
C LEU A 325 18.56 9.79 3.02
N LEU A 326 19.13 10.97 2.72
CA LEU A 326 19.39 11.41 1.34
C LEU A 326 20.31 10.45 0.59
N ALA A 327 21.40 10.00 1.22
CA ALA A 327 22.34 9.05 0.61
C ALA A 327 21.66 7.73 0.24
N ILE A 328 20.83 7.18 1.13
CA ILE A 328 20.06 5.95 0.88
C ILE A 328 19.04 6.17 -0.25
N MET A 329 18.34 7.32 -0.25
CA MET A 329 17.39 7.66 -1.31
C MET A 329 18.07 7.77 -2.68
N VAL A 330 19.23 8.42 -2.75
CA VAL A 330 20.01 8.56 -3.98
C VAL A 330 20.51 7.19 -4.44
N ALA A 331 21.09 6.37 -3.55
CA ALA A 331 21.54 5.03 -3.91
C ALA A 331 20.39 4.15 -4.44
N ALA A 332 19.24 4.21 -3.77
CA ALA A 332 18.04 3.51 -4.20
C ALA A 332 17.53 3.99 -5.56
N ALA A 333 17.46 5.30 -5.79
CA ALA A 333 17.09 5.90 -7.06
C ALA A 333 18.03 5.45 -8.19
N ILE A 334 19.34 5.49 -7.95
CA ILE A 334 20.36 5.02 -8.89
C ILE A 334 20.11 3.55 -9.27
N GLY A 335 19.90 2.69 -8.27
CA GLY A 335 19.57 1.28 -8.49
C GLY A 335 18.35 1.09 -9.37
N LEU A 336 17.29 1.82 -9.05
CA LEU A 336 15.99 1.73 -9.71
C LEU A 336 16.04 2.25 -11.15
N PHE A 337 16.54 3.46 -11.39
CA PHE A 337 16.61 4.08 -12.72
C PHE A 337 17.59 3.38 -13.66
N ARG A 338 18.71 2.86 -13.14
CA ARG A 338 19.69 2.13 -13.98
C ARG A 338 19.23 0.71 -14.35
N ARG A 339 18.32 0.10 -13.58
CA ARG A 339 17.87 -1.28 -13.80
C ARG A 339 16.50 -1.37 -14.45
N ARG A 340 15.57 -0.53 -14.03
CA ARG A 340 14.15 -0.62 -14.38
C ARG A 340 13.57 0.79 -14.60
N PRO A 341 14.03 1.54 -15.63
CA PRO A 341 13.66 2.94 -15.83
C PRO A 341 12.15 3.16 -15.99
N LEU A 342 11.40 2.21 -16.57
CA LEU A 342 9.95 2.33 -16.70
C LEU A 342 9.21 2.19 -15.35
N ILE A 343 9.73 1.38 -14.44
CA ILE A 343 9.16 1.17 -13.10
C ILE A 343 9.63 2.26 -12.13
N ALA A 344 10.77 2.89 -12.43
CA ALA A 344 11.36 3.91 -11.60
C ALA A 344 10.45 5.12 -11.40
N TRP A 345 9.72 5.54 -12.44
CA TRP A 345 8.83 6.70 -12.38
C TRP A 345 7.66 6.50 -11.41
N PRO A 346 6.80 5.46 -11.53
CA PRO A 346 5.73 5.21 -10.56
C PRO A 346 6.22 5.12 -9.12
N VAL A 347 7.29 4.36 -8.88
CA VAL A 347 7.85 4.16 -7.52
C VAL A 347 8.36 5.48 -6.95
N THR A 348 9.08 6.28 -7.74
CA THR A 348 9.64 7.57 -7.29
C THR A 348 8.52 8.56 -6.97
N PHE A 349 7.55 8.72 -7.87
CA PHE A 349 6.44 9.64 -7.67
C PHE A 349 5.59 9.25 -6.45
N VAL A 350 5.29 7.95 -6.28
CA VAL A 350 4.57 7.47 -5.09
C VAL A 350 5.39 7.68 -3.83
N ALA A 351 6.71 7.43 -3.84
CA ALA A 351 7.55 7.71 -2.69
C ALA A 351 7.55 9.20 -2.30
N LEU A 352 7.61 10.09 -3.30
CA LEU A 352 7.56 11.55 -3.11
C LEU A 352 6.24 12.05 -2.51
N THR A 353 5.17 11.25 -2.47
CA THR A 353 3.96 11.61 -1.72
C THR A 353 4.24 11.81 -0.23
N GLY A 354 5.29 11.18 0.32
CA GLY A 354 5.75 11.45 1.69
C GLY A 354 6.28 12.87 1.88
N VAL A 355 7.01 13.41 0.90
CA VAL A 355 7.47 14.82 0.90
C VAL A 355 6.29 15.76 0.79
N VAL A 356 5.34 15.47 -0.10
CA VAL A 356 4.12 16.28 -0.26
C VAL A 356 3.28 16.26 1.01
N THR A 357 3.14 15.10 1.66
CA THR A 357 2.43 14.97 2.94
C THR A 357 3.13 15.77 4.04
N LEU A 358 4.46 15.71 4.10
CA LEU A 358 5.23 16.50 5.07
C LEU A 358 5.11 18.01 4.80
N ALA A 359 5.11 18.43 3.53
CA ALA A 359 4.92 19.82 3.16
C ALA A 359 3.50 20.32 3.50
N ALA A 360 2.50 19.44 3.44
CA ALA A 360 1.13 19.76 3.87
C ALA A 360 0.98 19.85 5.39
N HIS A 361 1.81 19.11 6.14
CA HIS A 361 1.79 19.03 7.60
C HIS A 361 3.21 19.06 8.19
N PRO A 362 3.89 20.23 8.20
CA PRO A 362 5.28 20.35 8.64
C PRO A 362 5.42 20.25 10.17
N PHE A 363 5.24 19.04 10.71
CA PHE A 363 5.34 18.70 12.12
C PHE A 363 6.57 17.84 12.40
N LEU A 364 7.55 18.40 13.12
CA LEU A 364 8.79 17.72 13.48
C LEU A 364 8.56 16.43 14.27
N SER A 365 7.61 16.42 15.21
CA SER A 365 7.30 15.22 16.02
C SER A 365 6.65 14.09 15.23
N GLN A 366 6.09 14.37 14.05
CA GLN A 366 5.45 13.40 13.17
C GLN A 366 6.24 13.17 11.88
N GLU A 367 7.42 13.79 11.74
CA GLU A 367 8.22 13.78 10.51
C GLU A 367 8.41 12.35 9.99
N GLN A 368 8.86 11.42 10.85
CA GLN A 368 9.12 10.04 10.46
C GLN A 368 7.87 9.30 9.96
N ARG A 369 6.70 9.61 10.55
CA ARG A 369 5.40 9.04 10.14
C ARG A 369 4.98 9.57 8.77
N LEU A 370 5.05 10.89 8.59
CA LEU A 370 4.61 11.57 7.36
C LEU A 370 5.53 11.29 6.18
N THR A 371 6.82 11.10 6.43
CA THR A 371 7.84 10.74 5.43
C THR A 371 7.95 9.24 5.18
N ALA A 372 7.23 8.39 5.91
CA ALA A 372 7.29 6.93 5.73
C ALA A 372 7.15 6.48 4.26
N PRO A 373 6.28 7.06 3.40
CA PRO A 373 6.22 6.71 1.99
C PRO A 373 7.53 6.89 1.21
N LEU A 374 8.44 7.80 1.62
CA LEU A 374 9.75 7.95 0.98
C LEU A 374 10.54 6.64 1.01
N TRP A 375 10.37 5.82 2.05
CA TRP A 375 11.06 4.55 2.22
C TRP A 375 10.63 3.46 1.23
N ILE A 376 9.55 3.68 0.46
CA ILE A 376 9.22 2.81 -0.68
C ILE A 376 10.39 2.80 -1.68
N LEU A 377 11.08 3.93 -1.86
CA LEU A 377 12.21 4.03 -2.77
C LEU A 377 13.36 3.09 -2.40
N PRO A 378 13.92 3.08 -1.18
CA PRO A 378 14.95 2.11 -0.77
C PRO A 378 14.45 0.68 -0.68
N VAL A 379 13.19 0.45 -0.28
CA VAL A 379 12.58 -0.89 -0.26
C VAL A 379 12.62 -1.55 -1.64
N ILE A 380 12.45 -0.79 -2.73
CA ILE A 380 12.47 -1.32 -4.09
C ILE A 380 13.83 -1.14 -4.76
N GLY A 381 14.46 0.02 -4.60
CA GLY A 381 15.67 0.44 -5.29
C GLY A 381 16.95 -0.24 -4.80
N LEU A 382 17.11 -0.42 -3.48
CA LEU A 382 18.32 -1.05 -2.94
C LEU A 382 18.44 -2.54 -3.33
N PRO A 383 17.37 -3.36 -3.27
CA PRO A 383 17.43 -4.73 -3.79
C PRO A 383 17.82 -4.82 -5.26
N LEU A 384 17.32 -3.90 -6.09
CA LEU A 384 17.68 -3.84 -7.52
C LEU A 384 19.14 -3.43 -7.73
N LEU A 385 19.65 -2.52 -6.89
CA LEU A 385 21.07 -2.14 -6.88
C LEU A 385 21.95 -3.32 -6.48
N LEU A 386 21.65 -3.98 -5.37
CA LEU A 386 22.47 -5.08 -4.83
C LEU A 386 22.40 -6.33 -5.70
N GLY A 387 21.25 -6.61 -6.32
CA GLY A 387 21.11 -7.65 -7.33
C GLY A 387 22.02 -7.46 -8.55
N ARG A 388 22.60 -6.27 -8.74
CA ARG A 388 23.67 -6.01 -9.71
C ARG A 388 25.04 -6.40 -9.24
N LEU A 389 25.36 -5.92 -8.05
CA LEU A 389 26.72 -5.95 -7.54
C LEU A 389 27.11 -7.35 -7.08
N LEU A 390 26.11 -8.18 -6.76
CA LEU A 390 26.29 -9.53 -6.26
C LEU A 390 25.65 -10.53 -7.24
N PRO A 391 26.40 -11.00 -8.26
CA PRO A 391 25.95 -12.08 -9.12
C PRO A 391 25.43 -13.26 -8.30
N GLY A 392 24.36 -13.89 -8.76
CA GLY A 392 23.96 -15.20 -8.23
C GLY A 392 25.09 -16.21 -8.44
N PRO A 393 25.17 -17.28 -7.62
CA PRO A 393 25.89 -18.47 -8.05
C PRO A 393 25.42 -18.77 -9.47
N ALA A 394 26.36 -18.85 -10.42
CA ALA A 394 26.03 -19.21 -11.79
C ALA A 394 25.16 -20.47 -11.74
N PRO A 395 24.05 -20.54 -12.49
CA PRO A 395 23.31 -21.78 -12.60
C PRO A 395 24.34 -22.87 -12.91
N HIS A 396 24.43 -23.90 -12.07
CA HIS A 396 25.29 -25.02 -12.38
C HIS A 396 25.01 -25.39 -13.84
N PRO A 397 26.04 -25.48 -14.70
CA PRO A 397 25.82 -25.93 -16.05
C PRO A 397 25.05 -27.24 -15.90
N ARG A 398 23.78 -27.22 -16.33
CA ARG A 398 22.99 -28.44 -16.42
C ARG A 398 23.90 -29.36 -17.19
N SER A 399 24.32 -30.45 -16.55
CA SER A 399 25.11 -31.50 -17.17
C SER A 399 24.56 -31.65 -18.57
N ALA A 400 25.40 -31.33 -19.56
CA ALA A 400 24.99 -31.34 -20.96
C ALA A 400 24.20 -32.64 -21.15
N PRO A 401 22.99 -32.59 -21.77
CA PRO A 401 22.23 -33.81 -22.00
C PRO A 401 23.21 -34.81 -22.57
N HIS A 402 23.40 -35.94 -21.85
CA HIS A 402 24.28 -37.01 -22.26
C HIS A 402 24.01 -37.20 -23.75
N GLN A 403 24.96 -36.76 -24.60
CA GLN A 403 24.89 -37.06 -26.01
C GLN A 403 24.93 -38.57 -26.01
N ARG A 404 23.78 -39.20 -26.25
CA ARG A 404 23.74 -40.61 -26.61
C ARG A 404 24.70 -40.71 -27.78
N PRO A 405 25.74 -41.56 -27.72
CA PRO A 405 26.61 -41.78 -28.86
C PRO A 405 25.72 -42.09 -30.05
N ALA A 406 25.91 -41.32 -31.12
CA ALA A 406 25.22 -41.56 -32.38
C ALA A 406 25.44 -43.03 -32.77
N PRO A 407 24.40 -43.78 -33.17
CA PRO A 407 24.60 -45.09 -33.75
C PRO A 407 25.58 -44.95 -34.92
N ALA A 408 26.62 -45.78 -34.91
CA ALA A 408 27.63 -45.81 -35.95
C ALA A 408 26.94 -45.92 -37.32
N ALA A 409 27.33 -45.03 -38.24
CA ALA A 409 26.93 -45.10 -39.63
C ALA A 409 27.39 -46.44 -40.20
N THR A 410 26.45 -47.33 -40.50
CA THR A 410 26.65 -48.46 -41.40
C THR A 410 26.79 -47.91 -42.82
N ASP A 411 27.93 -48.21 -43.44
CA ASP A 411 28.26 -47.86 -44.82
C ASP A 411 27.28 -48.49 -45.83
N PRO A 412 27.06 -47.85 -47.00
CA PRO A 412 26.12 -48.27 -48.02
C PRO A 412 26.79 -49.18 -49.05
N ALA A 413 26.38 -50.44 -49.13
CA ALA A 413 26.70 -51.29 -50.29
C ALA A 413 25.64 -52.39 -50.48
N ALA A 414 24.62 -52.09 -51.29
CA ALA A 414 23.97 -53.01 -52.23
C ALA A 414 22.71 -52.35 -52.82
N GLY A 415 22.74 -51.98 -54.10
CA GLY A 415 21.53 -51.81 -54.91
C GLY A 415 21.01 -53.16 -55.44
N PRO A 416 20.17 -53.15 -56.48
CA PRO A 416 18.75 -52.82 -56.43
C PRO A 416 17.88 -54.04 -56.80
N ALA A 417 16.63 -54.09 -56.33
CA ALA A 417 15.63 -55.01 -56.86
C ALA A 417 14.30 -54.27 -57.10
N ALA A 418 13.82 -54.41 -58.32
CA ALA A 418 12.66 -53.75 -58.90
C ALA A 418 11.32 -54.35 -58.46
N ALA A 419 10.29 -53.49 -58.41
CA ALA A 419 8.88 -53.62 -58.85
C ALA A 419 8.06 -54.89 -58.43
N PRO A 420 6.73 -54.78 -58.14
CA PRO A 420 5.77 -54.08 -59.01
C PRO A 420 4.64 -53.26 -58.34
N THR A 421 4.22 -52.29 -59.16
CA THR A 421 2.88 -51.75 -59.42
C THR A 421 1.68 -52.53 -58.84
N VAL A 422 0.81 -51.82 -58.10
CA VAL A 422 -0.64 -52.09 -58.06
C VAL A 422 -1.41 -50.77 -58.14
N THR A 423 -2.22 -50.70 -59.19
CA THR A 423 -3.25 -49.72 -59.52
C THR A 423 -4.60 -50.07 -58.90
N SER A 424 -5.33 -49.09 -58.36
CA SER A 424 -6.80 -48.95 -58.38
C SER A 424 -7.14 -47.64 -57.63
N ASP A 425 -7.49 -46.53 -58.28
CA ASP A 425 -8.77 -46.23 -58.94
C ASP A 425 -10.01 -46.56 -58.08
N SER A 426 -10.67 -45.53 -57.54
CA SER A 426 -12.11 -45.27 -57.77
C SER A 426 -12.75 -44.26 -56.78
N ARG A 427 -13.53 -43.34 -57.37
CA ARG A 427 -14.79 -42.72 -56.87
C ARG A 427 -14.79 -41.54 -55.87
N GLU A 428 -14.98 -40.34 -56.42
CA GLU A 428 -16.09 -39.42 -56.06
C GLU A 428 -17.47 -40.09 -56.37
N PRO A 429 -18.65 -39.69 -55.80
CA PRO A 429 -19.08 -38.29 -55.64
C PRO A 429 -20.04 -37.93 -54.46
N ARG A 430 -20.33 -36.62 -54.35
CA ARG A 430 -21.59 -35.93 -53.93
C ARG A 430 -22.19 -36.18 -52.54
N GLY A 431 -22.60 -35.06 -51.90
CA GLY A 431 -23.94 -34.99 -51.30
C GLY A 431 -24.10 -34.13 -50.03
N THR A 432 -24.66 -32.92 -50.22
CA THR A 432 -25.79 -32.30 -49.47
C THR A 432 -25.65 -32.04 -47.95
N ASP A 433 -25.71 -30.80 -47.46
CA ASP A 433 -26.90 -29.92 -47.27
C ASP A 433 -27.43 -29.97 -45.82
N THR A 434 -28.22 -28.96 -45.44
CA THR A 434 -28.71 -28.54 -44.11
C THR A 434 -27.76 -27.57 -43.40
N GLY A 435 -28.04 -26.27 -43.24
CA GLY A 435 -29.31 -25.56 -43.26
C GLY A 435 -29.70 -25.20 -41.82
N GLN A 436 -29.41 -23.98 -41.39
CA GLN A 436 -30.18 -23.36 -40.31
C GLN A 436 -30.19 -21.83 -40.48
N ASP A 437 -31.26 -21.41 -41.15
CA ASP A 437 -31.76 -20.05 -41.27
C ASP A 437 -33.04 -19.93 -40.41
N ARG A 438 -33.49 -18.69 -40.19
CA ARG A 438 -34.63 -18.19 -39.36
C ARG A 438 -34.26 -17.77 -37.95
N GLY A 439 -34.64 -16.60 -37.46
CA GLY A 439 -35.49 -15.52 -37.97
C GLY A 439 -35.59 -14.46 -36.86
N HIS A 440 -35.47 -13.17 -37.15
CA HIS A 440 -36.54 -12.24 -37.52
C HIS A 440 -37.55 -11.89 -36.40
N GLY A 441 -37.70 -10.57 -36.18
CA GLY A 441 -38.72 -9.91 -35.35
C GLY A 441 -38.11 -8.71 -34.61
N ALA A 442 -38.01 -7.50 -35.19
CA ALA A 442 -39.09 -6.50 -35.34
C ALA A 442 -39.87 -6.29 -34.02
N GLY A 443 -40.03 -5.12 -33.42
CA GLY A 443 -39.79 -3.73 -33.77
C GLY A 443 -40.57 -2.88 -32.75
N VAL A 444 -40.77 -1.59 -33.07
CA VAL A 444 -41.75 -0.63 -32.51
C VAL A 444 -41.19 0.48 -31.60
N ARG A 445 -41.53 1.70 -32.06
CA ARG A 445 -41.33 3.07 -31.56
C ARG A 445 -42.32 3.45 -30.45
N ALA A 446 -41.93 4.42 -29.62
CA ALA A 446 -42.74 5.56 -29.12
C ALA A 446 -41.74 6.60 -28.55
N VAL A 447 -41.59 7.84 -29.05
CA VAL A 447 -42.43 9.06 -28.97
C VAL A 447 -42.68 9.58 -27.53
N LEU A 448 -41.95 10.67 -27.21
CA LEU A 448 -42.01 11.81 -26.24
C LEU A 448 -43.38 12.24 -25.62
N PRO A 449 -43.52 13.29 -24.76
CA PRO A 449 -42.58 14.09 -23.91
C PRO A 449 -43.10 14.45 -22.47
N GLY A 450 -42.28 15.17 -21.66
CA GLY A 450 -42.73 16.34 -20.87
C GLY A 450 -42.84 16.23 -19.33
N GLY A 451 -42.38 17.27 -18.61
CA GLY A 451 -42.80 17.53 -17.21
C GLY A 451 -41.80 18.32 -16.36
N ARG A 452 -42.08 19.61 -16.11
CA ARG A 452 -41.45 20.50 -15.12
C ARG A 452 -42.00 20.25 -13.69
N GLN A 453 -41.14 20.45 -12.68
CA GLN A 453 -41.28 21.10 -11.34
C GLN A 453 -42.64 21.16 -10.60
N PRO A 454 -42.63 21.19 -9.26
CA PRO A 454 -42.13 22.33 -8.45
C PRO A 454 -40.69 22.19 -7.92
#